data_AF-A0A1C6N8M5-F1
#
_entry.id   AF-A0A1C6N8M5-F1
#
_cell.length_a   1.000
_cell.length_b   1.000
_cell.length_c   1.000
_cell.angle_alpha   90.00
_cell.angle_beta   90.00
_cell.angle_gamma   90.00
#
_symmetry.space_group_name_H-M   'P 1'
#
loop_
_entity.id
_entity.type
_entity.pdbx_description
1 polymer ?
#
loop_
_entity_poly.entity_id
_entity_poly.type
_entity_poly.pdbx_seq_one_letter_code
_entity_poly.pdbx_strand_id
1 'polypeptide(L)' 'MFFADLGGNLYALDSSTGQKLWVGPLGTGSGIGGGVITYAVDGVQKVAVADGFTMVVANEAKAGKSRHLGPR' A
#
# COMPACT_ATOMS: atom_id res chain seq x y z
N MET A 1 5.52 -11.45 12.17
CA MET A 1 5.90 -10.08 11.72
C MET A 1 4.90 -9.63 10.66
N PHE A 2 4.50 -8.35 10.69
CA PHE A 2 3.65 -7.75 9.68
C PHE A 2 4.35 -6.55 9.03
N PHE A 3 4.24 -6.43 7.71
CA PHE A 3 4.68 -5.27 6.94
C PHE A 3 3.92 -5.21 5.61
N ALA A 4 3.96 -4.07 4.94
CA ALA A 4 3.32 -3.87 3.65
C ALA A 4 4.31 -3.33 2.62
N ASP A 5 3.94 -3.40 1.34
CA ASP A 5 4.78 -2.95 0.23
C ASP A 5 4.10 -1.88 -0.65
N LEU A 6 4.88 -1.35 -1.60
CA LEU A 6 4.39 -0.38 -2.58
C LEU A 6 3.53 -1.00 -3.69
N GLY A 7 3.38 -2.32 -3.71
CA GLY A 7 2.42 -3.05 -4.56
C GLY A 7 1.03 -3.19 -3.93
N GLY A 8 0.83 -2.67 -2.72
CA GLY A 8 -0.45 -2.72 -2.01
C GLY A 8 -0.69 -4.04 -1.28
N ASN A 9 0.35 -4.85 -1.07
CA ASN A 9 0.23 -6.11 -0.37
C ASN A 9 0.55 -5.95 1.12
N LEU A 10 -0.23 -6.64 1.97
CA LEU A 10 0.14 -6.90 3.36
C LEU A 10 0.74 -8.30 3.48
N TYR A 11 1.80 -8.42 4.25
CA TYR A 11 2.49 -9.67 4.54
C TYR A 11 2.33 -10.03 6.01
N ALA A 12 2.11 -11.33 6.25
CA ALA A 12 2.25 -11.94 7.56
C ALA A 12 3.32 -13.03 7.49
N LEU A 13 4.38 -12.88 8.26
CA LEU A 13 5.46 -13.86 8.35
C LEU A 13 5.51 -14.47 9.75
N ASP A 14 5.92 -15.73 9.82
CA ASP A 14 6.44 -16.32 11.04
C ASP A 14 7.65 -15.49 11.51
N SER A 15 7.63 -15.03 12.76
CA SER A 15 8.66 -14.11 13.27
C SER A 15 10.00 -14.77 13.53
N SER A 16 10.02 -16.08 13.77
CA SER A 16 11.22 -16.85 14.10
C SER A 16 11.98 -17.28 12.85
N THR A 17 11.25 -17.64 11.81
CA THR A 17 11.80 -18.25 10.59
C THR A 17 11.76 -17.32 9.38
N GLY A 18 10.94 -16.27 9.42
CA GLY A 18 10.68 -15.41 8.27
C GLY A 18 9.80 -16.08 7.19
N GLN A 19 9.29 -17.29 7.43
CA GLN A 19 8.42 -17.96 6.47
C GLN A 19 7.11 -17.20 6.29
N LYS A 20 6.63 -17.14 5.05
CA LYS A 20 5.37 -16.49 4.71
C LYS A 20 4.19 -17.34 5.16
N LEU A 21 3.39 -16.79 6.06
CA LEU A 21 2.13 -17.37 6.50
C LEU A 21 0.98 -16.90 5.60
N TRP A 22 1.00 -15.63 5.23
CA TRP A 22 -0.02 -15.03 4.36
C TRP A 22 0.53 -13.83 3.59
N VAL A 23 -0.06 -13.60 2.41
CA VAL A 23 0.08 -12.36 1.63
C VAL A 23 -1.22 -12.10 0.88
N GLY A 24 -1.62 -10.84 0.80
CA GLY A 24 -2.73 -10.45 -0.05
C GLY A 24 -2.83 -8.95 -0.26
N PRO A 25 -3.53 -8.53 -1.33
CA PRO A 25 -3.79 -7.12 -1.59
C PRO A 25 -4.75 -6.56 -0.53
N LEU A 26 -4.55 -5.30 -0.15
CA LEU A 26 -5.47 -4.55 0.70
C LEU A 26 -6.03 -3.30 0.01
N GLY A 27 -7.24 -2.91 0.41
CA GLY A 27 -7.89 -1.68 -0.01
C GLY A 27 -7.98 -1.54 -1.54
N THR A 28 -7.49 -0.43 -2.06
CA THR A 28 -7.50 -0.11 -3.50
C THR A 28 -6.39 -0.81 -4.31
N GLY A 29 -5.48 -1.53 -3.65
CA GLY A 29 -4.26 -2.06 -4.29
C GLY A 29 -3.21 -0.98 -4.61
N SER A 30 -3.42 0.25 -4.14
CA SER A 30 -2.41 1.31 -4.18
C SER A 30 -1.26 0.98 -3.22
N GLY A 31 -0.08 1.56 -3.47
CA GLY A 31 1.06 1.37 -2.57
C GLY A 31 0.72 1.70 -1.12
N ILE A 32 1.37 0.99 -0.20
CA ILE A 32 1.26 1.22 1.24
C ILE A 32 2.61 1.74 1.72
N GLY A 33 2.65 3.02 2.05
CA GLY A 33 3.85 3.69 2.60
C GLY A 33 3.80 3.95 4.11
N GLY A 34 2.66 3.67 4.74
CA GLY A 34 2.45 3.85 6.18
C GLY A 34 2.83 2.62 7.01
N GLY A 35 2.87 2.79 8.34
CA GLY A 35 3.10 1.69 9.28
C GLY A 35 1.90 0.75 9.41
N VAL A 36 2.17 -0.48 9.88
CA VAL A 36 1.14 -1.45 10.28
C VAL A 36 0.88 -1.30 11.78
N ILE A 37 -0.39 -1.20 12.18
CA ILE A 37 -0.77 -1.15 13.59
C ILE A 37 -1.65 -2.34 13.97
N THR A 38 -1.73 -2.61 15.27
CA THR A 38 -2.63 -3.60 15.82
C THR A 38 -3.39 -3.04 17.02
N TYR A 39 -4.64 -3.46 17.19
CA TYR A 39 -5.55 -2.97 18.21
C TYR A 39 -6.62 -4.02 18.49
N ALA A 40 -7.39 -3.86 19.58
CA ALA A 40 -8.50 -4.75 19.91
C ALA A 40 -9.82 -3.99 19.95
N VAL A 41 -10.89 -4.63 19.49
CA VAL A 41 -12.27 -4.14 19.61
C VAL A 41 -13.12 -5.29 20.12
N ASP A 42 -13.81 -5.09 21.24
CA ASP A 42 -14.65 -6.11 21.89
C ASP A 42 -13.93 -7.46 22.10
N GLY A 43 -12.66 -7.39 22.52
CA GLY A 43 -11.82 -8.57 22.75
C GLY A 43 -11.24 -9.22 21.49
N VAL A 44 -11.54 -8.71 20.30
CA VAL A 44 -11.03 -9.24 19.03
C VAL A 44 -9.83 -8.43 18.54
N GLN A 45 -8.69 -9.08 18.35
CA GLN A 45 -7.48 -8.47 17.79
C GLN A 45 -7.66 -8.16 16.30
N LYS A 46 -7.22 -6.98 15.88
CA LYS A 46 -7.28 -6.50 14.50
C LYS A 46 -5.92 -5.93 14.08
N VAL A 47 -5.69 -5.95 12.77
CA VAL A 47 -4.54 -5.32 12.11
C VAL A 47 -5.08 -4.27 11.17
N ALA A 48 -4.51 -3.07 11.18
CA ALA A 48 -4.88 -1.99 10.26
C ALA A 48 -3.65 -1.39 9.56
N VAL A 49 -3.92 -0.92 8.35
CA VAL A 49 -2.95 -0.39 7.41
C VAL A 49 -3.63 0.75 6.64
N ALA A 50 -2.92 1.85 6.38
CA ALA A 50 -3.41 2.93 5.54
C ALA A 50 -2.99 2.69 4.08
N ASP A 51 -3.95 2.55 3.18
CA ASP A 51 -3.73 2.45 1.73
C ASP A 51 -3.83 3.83 1.05
N GLY A 52 -3.49 3.89 -0.24
CA GLY A 52 -3.58 5.14 -1.03
C GLY A 52 -2.31 6.00 -1.03
N PHE A 53 -1.13 5.39 -0.86
CA PHE A 53 0.13 6.12 -0.93
C PHE A 53 0.30 6.82 -2.29
N THR A 54 0.50 8.14 -2.23
CA THR A 54 0.79 8.98 -3.39
C THR A 54 2.02 9.84 -3.09
N MET A 55 2.95 9.92 -4.03
CA MET A 55 4.12 10.80 -3.94
C MET A 55 3.95 11.98 -4.91
N VAL A 56 4.11 13.20 -4.41
CA VAL A 56 3.85 14.44 -5.17
C VAL A 56 4.72 14.52 -6.44
N VAL A 57 5.95 13.97 -6.41
CA VAL A 57 6.86 13.93 -7.58
C VAL A 57 6.57 12.74 -8.51
N ALA A 58 5.96 11.65 -8.02
CA ALA A 58 5.67 10.47 -8.86
C ALA A 58 4.50 10.69 -9.82
N ASN A 59 3.59 11.62 -9.51
CA ASN A 59 2.46 11.93 -10.38
C ASN A 59 2.82 12.82 -11.58
N GLU A 60 4.00 13.46 -11.58
CA GLU A 60 4.44 14.29 -12.71
C GLU A 60 4.89 13.45 -13.91
N ALA A 61 5.27 12.19 -13.70
CA ALA A 61 5.66 11.28 -14.77
C ALA A 61 4.48 10.86 -15.69
N LYS A 62 3.22 11.11 -15.29
CA LYS A 62 2.03 10.81 -16.13
C LYS A 62 1.43 12.04 -16.83
N ALA A 63 1.91 13.26 -16.54
CA ALA A 63 1.36 14.48 -17.12
C ALA A 63 1.96 14.89 -18.49
N GLY A 64 2.85 14.06 -19.05
CA GLY A 64 3.61 14.38 -20.27
C GLY A 64 2.94 14.07 -21.62
N LYS A 65 1.63 13.80 -21.72
CA LYS A 65 0.95 13.74 -23.04
C LYS A 65 0.46 15.13 -23.43
N SER A 66 1.39 15.92 -23.97
CA SER A 66 1.11 17.23 -24.55
C SER A 66 0.11 17.09 -25.72
N ARG A 67 -1.13 17.54 -25.52
CA ARG A 67 -2.08 17.74 -26.62
C ARG A 67 -1.76 19.10 -27.24
N HIS A 68 -0.99 19.09 -28.33
CA HIS A 68 -0.86 20.28 -29.15
C HIS A 68 -2.19 20.53 -29.90
N LEU A 69 -2.91 21.57 -29.49
CA LEU A 69 -4.09 22.08 -30.19
C LEU A 69 -3.91 23.58 -30.49
N GLY A 70 -3.59 23.89 -31.75
CA GLY A 70 -4.05 25.08 -32.48
C GLY A 70 -2.96 26.03 -33.01
N PRO A 71 -3.29 26.94 -33.97
CA PRO A 71 -4.48 27.03 -34.82
C PRO A 71 -4.17 26.81 -36.32
N ARG A 72 -5.23 26.85 -37.16
CA ARG A 72 -5.25 26.56 -38.61
C ARG A 72 -4.39 27.46 -39.46
#